data_AF-U3TR01-F1
#
_entry.id   AF-U3TR01-F1
#
_cell.length_a   1.000
_cell.length_b   1.000
_cell.length_c   1.000
_cell.angle_alpha   90.00
_cell.angle_beta   90.00
_cell.angle_gamma   90.00
#
_symmetry.space_group_name_H-M   'P 1'
#
loop_
_entity.id
_entity.type
_entity.pdbx_description
1 polymer ?
#
loop_
_entity_poly.entity_id
_entity_poly.type
_entity_poly.pdbx_seq_one_letter_code
_entity_poly.pdbx_strand_id
1 'polypeptide(L)' 'MVNWRYTLSRPVPSGLVVRLCASQRCVELDGASGSTRGLANVAADETLHLAFGFQGQGALLPGLRVVSSEVMVNYQ' A
#
# COMPACT_ATOMS: atom_id res chain seq x y z
N MET A 1 -15.28 -0.96 -2.95
CA MET A 1 -14.08 -1.50 -3.66
C MET A 1 -12.99 -0.45 -3.58
N VAL A 2 -11.75 -0.85 -3.33
CA VAL A 2 -10.64 0.13 -3.20
C VAL A 2 -9.60 -0.15 -4.26
N ASN A 3 -9.26 0.88 -5.03
CA ASN A 3 -8.17 0.86 -6.00
C ASN A 3 -6.98 1.61 -5.44
N TRP A 4 -5.78 1.17 -5.80
CA TRP A 4 -4.55 1.75 -5.28
C TRP A 4 -3.47 1.76 -6.35
N ARG A 5 -2.56 2.72 -6.22
CA ARG A 5 -1.35 2.83 -7.03
C ARG A 5 -0.27 3.53 -6.23
N TYR A 6 0.96 3.06 -6.35
CA TYR A 6 2.13 3.77 -5.85
C TYR A 6 3.24 3.74 -6.89
N THR A 7 4.16 4.70 -6.81
CA THR A 7 5.35 4.74 -7.66
C THR A 7 6.58 4.85 -6.77
N LEU A 8 7.60 4.05 -7.08
CA LEU A 8 8.89 4.07 -6.41
C LEU A 8 9.92 4.78 -7.30
N SER A 9 10.93 5.39 -6.68
CA SER A 9 12.05 6.03 -7.39
C SER A 9 12.92 5.05 -8.20
N ARG A 10 12.78 3.75 -7.94
CA ARG A 10 13.57 2.65 -8.51
C ARG A 10 12.69 1.40 -8.64
N PRO A 11 13.13 0.38 -9.40
CA PRO A 11 12.43 -0.91 -9.45
C PRO A 11 12.20 -1.49 -8.04
N VAL A 12 11.12 -2.27 -7.91
CA VAL A 12 10.73 -2.88 -6.63
C VAL A 12 11.87 -3.77 -6.11
N PRO A 13 12.40 -3.51 -4.91
CA PRO A 13 13.42 -4.38 -4.32
C PRO A 13 12.82 -5.71 -3.87
N SER A 14 13.64 -6.75 -3.85
CA SER A 14 13.28 -8.03 -3.23
C SER A 14 12.87 -7.84 -1.78
N GLY A 15 11.79 -8.50 -1.38
CA GLY A 15 11.32 -8.49 0.01
C GLY A 15 10.53 -7.24 0.43
N LEU A 16 10.27 -6.29 -0.48
CA LEU A 16 9.31 -5.22 -0.21
C LEU A 16 7.93 -5.84 0.04
N VAL A 17 7.31 -5.43 1.14
CA VAL A 17 5.91 -5.74 1.49
C VAL A 17 5.18 -4.42 1.57
N VAL A 18 4.07 -4.31 0.84
CA VAL A 18 3.20 -3.14 0.92
C VAL A 18 1.84 -3.58 1.42
N ARG A 19 1.29 -2.84 2.39
CA ARG A 19 -0.06 -3.08 2.91
C ARG A 19 -0.88 -1.81 2.79
N LEU A 20 -2.15 -1.98 2.45
CA LEU A 20 -3.15 -0.93 2.59
C LEU A 20 -3.91 -1.16 3.88
N CYS A 21 -3.86 -0.19 4.79
CA CYS A 21 -4.42 -0.31 6.13
C CYS A 21 -5.52 0.73 6.36
N ALA A 22 -6.66 0.24 6.82
CA ALA A 22 -7.64 0.97 7.61
C ALA A 22 -7.31 0.81 9.11
N SER A 23 -8.11 1.40 9.99
CA SER A 23 -7.87 1.42 11.44
C SER A 23 -7.82 0.03 12.08
N GLN A 24 -8.62 -0.92 11.58
CA GLN A 24 -8.73 -2.27 12.15
C GLN A 24 -8.36 -3.39 11.17
N ARG A 25 -8.09 -3.06 9.91
CA ARG A 25 -7.90 -4.05 8.85
C ARG A 25 -6.79 -3.61 7.91
N CYS A 26 -5.90 -4.54 7.57
CA CYS A 26 -4.89 -4.34 6.55
C CYS A 26 -4.99 -5.43 5.50
N VAL A 27 -4.67 -5.10 4.26
CA VAL A 27 -4.57 -6.05 3.15
C VAL A 27 -3.19 -5.91 2.53
N GLU A 28 -2.51 -7.02 2.33
CA GLU A 28 -1.24 -7.06 1.60
C GLU A 28 -1.50 -6.85 0.10
N LEU A 29 -0.64 -6.04 -0.53
CA LEU A 29 -0.78 -5.62 -1.91
C LEU A 29 0.21 -6.39 -2.79
N ASP A 30 -0.28 -6.88 -3.92
CA ASP A 30 0.56 -7.47 -4.95
C ASP A 30 0.85 -6.43 -6.05
N GLY A 31 2.14 -6.18 -6.30
CA GLY A 31 2.60 -5.19 -7.28
C GLY A 31 2.54 -3.73 -6.83
N ALA A 32 2.56 -2.81 -7.80
CA ALA A 32 2.55 -1.35 -7.60
C ALA A 32 1.21 -0.67 -7.91
N SER A 33 0.24 -1.42 -8.42
CA SER A 33 -1.13 -0.97 -8.60
C SER A 33 -2.10 -2.15 -8.61
N GLY A 34 -3.34 -1.93 -8.19
CA GLY A 34 -4.35 -2.96 -8.24
C GLY A 34 -5.65 -2.53 -7.59
N SER A 35 -6.44 -3.54 -7.21
CA SER A 35 -7.69 -3.34 -6.51
C SER A 35 -7.91 -4.42 -5.46
N THR A 36 -8.68 -4.10 -4.42
CA THR A 36 -9.04 -5.04 -3.37
C THR A 36 -10.47 -4.85 -2.89
N ARG A 37 -11.08 -5.97 -2.48
CA ARG A 37 -12.34 -6.01 -1.72
C ARG A 37 -12.11 -6.31 -0.24
N GLY A 38 -10.87 -6.57 0.19
CA GLY A 38 -10.56 -6.85 1.61
C GLY A 38 -10.79 -5.66 2.55
N LEU A 39 -10.88 -4.45 1.98
CA LEU A 39 -11.30 -3.22 2.67
C LEU A 39 -12.69 -2.75 2.24
N ALA A 40 -13.55 -3.65 1.76
CA ALA A 40 -14.96 -3.33 1.55
C ALA A 40 -15.63 -3.02 2.90
N ASN A 41 -16.64 -2.14 2.86
CA ASN A 41 -17.44 -1.71 4.02
C ASN A 41 -16.60 -1.07 5.14
N VAL A 42 -15.44 -0.51 4.80
CA VAL A 42 -14.71 0.45 5.63
C VAL A 42 -15.45 1.79 5.49
N ALA A 43 -15.52 2.59 6.55
CA ALA A 43 -16.23 3.86 6.51
C ALA A 43 -15.55 4.81 5.49
N ALA A 44 -16.33 5.58 4.74
CA ALA A 44 -15.80 6.39 3.64
C ALA A 44 -14.94 7.57 4.12
N ASP A 45 -15.14 8.02 5.37
CA ASP A 45 -14.37 9.03 6.07
C ASP A 45 -13.10 8.46 6.75
N GLU A 46 -12.91 7.15 6.69
CA GLU A 46 -11.75 6.50 7.27
C GLU A 46 -10.48 6.77 6.45
N THR A 47 -9.42 7.20 7.13
CA THR A 47 -8.13 7.42 6.47
C THR A 47 -7.47 6.08 6.16
N LEU A 48 -7.05 5.91 4.91
CA LEU A 48 -6.30 4.74 4.47
C LEU A 48 -4.81 5.06 4.39
N HIS A 49 -4.00 4.14 4.90
CA HIS A 49 -2.55 4.26 4.91
C HIS A 49 -1.89 3.19 4.04
N LEU A 50 -1.00 3.61 3.14
CA LEU A 50 -0.06 2.74 2.47
C LEU A 50 1.17 2.56 3.37
N ALA A 51 1.31 1.37 3.94
CA ALA A 51 2.43 0.99 4.80
C ALA A 51 3.45 0.19 3.99
N PHE A 52 4.67 0.71 3.89
CA PHE A 52 5.79 0.08 3.19
C PHE A 52 6.74 -0.54 4.21
N GLY A 53 7.02 -1.83 4.07
CA GLY A 53 7.92 -2.59 4.93
C GLY A 53 8.77 -3.55 4.12
N PHE A 54 9.72 -4.21 4.79
CA PHE A 54 10.61 -5.19 4.17
C PHE A 54 10.66 -6.45 5.01
N GLN A 55 10.60 -7.63 4.37
CA GLN A 55 10.89 -8.90 5.03
C GLN A 55 12.41 -9.03 5.19
N GLY A 56 12.89 -8.95 6.43
CA GLY A 56 14.30 -9.11 6.76
C GLY A 56 14.77 -8.16 7.85
N GLN A 57 16.06 -8.23 8.18
CA GLN A 57 16.74 -7.35 9.11
C GLN A 57 17.98 -6.77 8.44
N GLY A 58 18.28 -5.49 8.66
CA GLY A 58 19.45 -4.83 8.09
C GLY A 58 19.15 -3.44 7.54
N ALA A 59 20.19 -2.79 7.00
CA ALA A 59 20.04 -1.47 6.40
C ALA A 59 19.27 -1.56 5.09
N LEU A 60 18.23 -0.75 4.97
CA LEU A 60 17.59 -0.48 3.69
C LEU A 60 18.62 0.13 2.73
N LEU A 61 18.70 -0.41 1.52
CA LEU A 61 19.55 0.16 0.48
C LEU A 61 19.18 1.65 0.32
N PRO A 62 20.14 2.58 0.49
CA PRO A 62 19.86 3.99 0.43
C PRO A 62 19.27 4.37 -0.93
N GLY A 63 18.24 5.22 -0.92
CA GLY A 63 17.69 5.83 -2.12
C GLY A 63 16.37 5.25 -2.63
N LEU A 64 15.80 4.23 -1.97
CA LEU A 64 14.40 3.91 -2.24
C LEU A 64 13.49 4.98 -1.63
N ARG A 65 12.67 5.60 -2.47
CA ARG A 65 11.68 6.60 -2.07
C ARG A 65 10.36 6.27 -2.71
N VAL A 66 9.29 6.46 -1.95
CA VAL A 66 7.93 6.49 -2.48
C VAL A 66 7.74 7.86 -3.10
N VAL A 67 7.52 7.89 -4.41
CA VAL A 67 7.36 9.14 -5.20
C VAL A 67 5.91 9.58 -5.19
N SER A 68 4.99 8.63 -5.29
CA SER A 68 3.55 8.88 -5.21
C SER A 68 2.82 7.72 -4.57
N SER A 69 1.66 8.02 -3.97
CA SER A 69 0.78 7.05 -3.34
C SER A 69 -0.65 7.56 -3.47
N GLU A 70 -1.49 6.77 -4.11
CA GLU A 70 -2.85 7.14 -4.47
C GLU A 70 -3.80 6.00 -4.08
N VAL A 71 -4.92 6.39 -3.49
CA VAL A 71 -5.99 5.47 -3.10
C VAL A 71 -7.32 6.05 -3.57
N MET A 72 -8.10 5.23 -4.26
CA MET A 72 -9.42 5.60 -4.76
C MET A 72 -10.45 4.65 -4.16
N VAL A 73 -11.37 5.22 -3.38
CA VAL A 73 -12.38 4.48 -2.62
C VAL A 73 -13.72 4.63 -3.32
N ASN A 74 -14.31 3.51 -3.72
CA ASN A 74 -15.71 3.47 -4.15
C ASN A 74 -16.59 3.12 -2.94
N TYR A 75 -17.50 4.02 -2.59
CA TYR A 75 -18.47 3.90 -1.50
C TYR A 75 -19.92 3.95 -2.05
N GLN A 76 -20.88 3.52 -1.23
CA GLN A 76 -22.32 3.58 -1.49
C GLN A 76 -23.02 4.29 -0.33
#